data_AF-A0A354X302-F1
#
_entry.id   AF-A0A354X302-F1
#
_cell.length_a   1.000
_cell.length_b   1.000
_cell.length_c   1.000
_cell.angle_alpha   90.00
_cell.angle_beta   90.00
_cell.angle_gamma   90.00
#
_symmetry.space_group_name_H-M   'P 1'
#
loop_
_entity.id
_entity.type
_entity.pdbx_description
1 polymer ?
#
loop_
_entity_poly.entity_id
_entity_poly.type
_entity_poly.pdbx_seq_one_letter_code
_entity_poly.pdbx_strand_id
1 'polypeptide(L)'
;MDGRSGNVGVGKYNYWLNPFVGLTIGGAATYSGIDKYLESPNDPQIVYYIEDKHILNLNCLTGIKLSSPTYKHFGLAADAGFSFEPIPFNSGSVESRNVVTNEEKVKSKTVFTRFNPAYYLQLSLFYRKKTDTHQSCQLAIGMGVTNYNPYNTYYRTTIDGIRLKDHFELSTSKPAYTLFLRLSGLNF
;
A
#
# COMPACT_ATOMS: atom_id res chain seq x y z
N MET A 1 12.78 -1.40 11.93
CA MET A 1 11.75 -1.58 10.87
C MET A 1 12.47 -1.33 9.56
N ASP A 2 12.84 -2.38 8.82
CA ASP A 2 13.50 -2.25 7.50
C ASP A 2 12.57 -2.76 6.38
N GLY A 3 11.29 -2.37 6.45
CA GLY A 3 10.34 -2.58 5.37
C GLY A 3 10.08 -1.25 4.67
N ARG A 4 10.38 -1.13 3.38
CA ARG A 4 10.01 0.03 2.56
C ARG A 4 8.71 -0.30 1.83
N SER A 5 7.65 0.45 2.10
CA SER A 5 6.37 0.37 1.37
C SER A 5 6.07 1.69 0.67
N GLY A 6 5.68 1.62 -0.60
CA GLY A 6 5.26 2.77 -1.39
C GLY A 6 4.08 2.41 -2.30
N ASN A 7 3.18 3.36 -2.51
CA ASN A 7 2.18 3.21 -3.58
C ASN A 7 2.88 3.44 -4.92
N VAL A 8 2.77 2.50 -5.86
CA VAL A 8 3.40 2.59 -7.19
C VAL A 8 2.50 3.30 -8.18
N GLY A 9 1.18 3.16 -8.02
CA GLY A 9 0.21 3.85 -8.86
C GLY A 9 -1.14 3.96 -8.16
N VAL A 10 -1.77 5.13 -8.25
CA VAL A 10 -3.11 5.38 -7.71
C VAL A 10 -3.94 6.06 -8.78
N GLY A 11 -5.00 5.39 -9.22
CA GLY A 11 -6.02 5.93 -10.12
C GLY A 11 -7.28 6.28 -9.34
N LYS A 12 -7.74 7.52 -9.42
CA LYS A 12 -8.94 8.00 -8.73
C LYS A 12 -9.84 8.78 -9.67
N TYR A 13 -11.12 8.45 -9.68
CA TYR A 13 -12.19 9.26 -10.25
C TYR A 13 -12.88 10.05 -9.13
N ASN A 14 -13.17 11.33 -9.38
CA ASN A 14 -13.84 12.20 -8.42
C ASN A 14 -15.16 12.69 -9.04
N TYR A 15 -16.29 12.32 -8.45
CA TYR A 15 -17.60 12.87 -8.76
C TYR A 15 -17.87 14.09 -7.88
N TRP A 16 -17.82 15.29 -8.45
CA TRP A 16 -17.97 16.53 -7.71
C TRP A 16 -19.45 16.86 -7.46
N LEU A 17 -19.86 16.87 -6.19
CA LEU A 17 -21.21 17.29 -5.78
C LEU A 17 -21.36 18.81 -5.88
N ASN A 18 -20.28 19.53 -5.61
CA ASN A 18 -20.15 20.97 -5.77
C ASN A 18 -18.65 21.32 -5.95
N PRO A 19 -18.28 22.60 -6.15
CA PRO A 19 -16.88 22.99 -6.33
C PRO A 19 -15.92 22.66 -5.18
N PHE A 20 -16.46 22.32 -4.00
CA PHE A 20 -15.70 22.10 -2.77
C PHE A 20 -15.70 20.65 -2.31
N VAL A 21 -16.72 19.86 -2.66
CA VAL A 21 -16.94 18.50 -2.15
C VAL A 21 -17.13 17.53 -3.32
N GLY A 22 -16.37 16.44 -3.31
CA GLY A 22 -16.50 15.35 -4.26
C GLY A 22 -16.45 13.98 -3.61
N LEU A 23 -17.11 13.01 -4.22
CA LEU A 23 -16.99 11.59 -3.89
C LEU A 23 -15.88 10.98 -4.74
N THR A 24 -15.07 10.13 -4.12
CA THR A 24 -13.91 9.51 -4.76
C THR A 24 -14.13 8.01 -4.85
N ILE A 25 -13.84 7.44 -6.02
CA ILE A 25 -13.70 5.99 -6.21
C ILE A 25 -12.43 5.73 -7.01
N GLY A 26 -11.74 4.63 -6.75
CA GLY A 26 -10.49 4.35 -7.46
C GLY A 26 -9.86 3.01 -7.13
N GLY A 27 -8.64 2.86 -7.64
CA GLY A 27 -7.78 1.73 -7.36
C GLY A 27 -6.35 2.18 -7.07
N ALA A 28 -5.64 1.40 -6.27
CA ALA A 28 -4.23 1.58 -6.00
C ALA A 28 -3.47 0.26 -6.16
N ALA A 29 -2.28 0.34 -6.76
CA ALA A 29 -1.27 -0.71 -6.72
C ALA A 29 -0.21 -0.31 -5.69
N THR A 30 -0.09 -1.10 -4.64
CA THR A 30 0.87 -0.91 -3.56
C THR A 30 2.01 -1.88 -3.74
N TYR A 31 3.23 -1.39 -3.62
CA TYR A 31 4.42 -2.23 -3.64
C TYR A 31 5.15 -2.08 -2.31
N SER A 32 5.60 -3.20 -1.76
CA SER A 32 6.42 -3.19 -0.56
C SER A 32 7.47 -4.26 -0.59
N GLY A 33 8.63 -3.98 -0.02
CA GLY A 33 9.64 -4.98 0.26
C GLY A 33 9.65 -5.39 1.73
N ILE A 34 9.95 -6.65 1.99
CA ILE A 34 10.41 -7.15 3.28
C ILE A 34 11.80 -7.72 3.06
N ASP A 35 12.78 -7.26 3.84
CA ASP A 35 14.09 -7.87 3.93
C ASP A 35 14.29 -8.33 5.37
N LYS A 36 13.83 -9.55 5.67
CA LYS A 36 13.96 -10.17 6.99
C LYS A 36 14.23 -11.66 6.85
N TYR A 37 15.05 -12.17 7.75
CA TYR A 37 15.30 -13.59 7.95
C TYR A 37 14.82 -14.02 9.35
N LEU A 38 14.62 -15.32 9.50
CA LEU A 38 14.18 -15.98 10.72
C LEU A 38 15.00 -17.26 10.92
N GLU A 39 15.64 -17.40 12.06
CA GLU A 39 16.21 -18.69 12.48
C GLU A 39 15.07 -19.66 12.83
N SER A 40 15.15 -20.90 12.37
CA SER A 40 14.11 -21.90 12.64
C SER A 40 14.07 -22.23 14.13
N PRO A 41 12.90 -22.10 14.79
CA PRO A 41 12.75 -22.51 16.19
C PRO A 41 12.81 -24.03 16.38
N ASN A 42 12.65 -24.81 15.31
CA ASN A 42 12.63 -26.26 15.33
C ASN A 42 13.98 -26.89 14.97
N ASP A 43 14.84 -26.17 14.25
CA ASP A 43 16.15 -26.66 13.81
C ASP A 43 17.16 -25.50 13.75
N PRO A 44 18.15 -25.43 14.65
CA PRO A 44 19.12 -24.33 14.69
C PRO A 44 20.01 -24.25 13.44
N GLN A 45 20.03 -25.29 12.59
CA GLN A 45 20.79 -25.28 11.34
C GLN A 45 20.01 -24.69 10.16
N ILE A 46 18.73 -24.33 10.33
CA ILE A 46 17.88 -23.82 9.26
C ILE A 46 17.57 -22.34 9.48
N VAL A 47 17.78 -21.53 8.45
CA VAL A 47 17.38 -20.12 8.40
C VAL A 47 16.38 -19.92 7.27
N TYR A 48 15.29 -19.23 7.57
CA TYR A 48 14.25 -18.86 6.63
C TYR A 48 14.43 -17.40 6.17
N TYR A 49 14.48 -17.17 4.88
CA TYR A 49 14.52 -15.86 4.24
C TYR A 49 13.19 -15.61 3.54
N ILE A 50 12.59 -14.44 3.73
CA ILE A 50 11.45 -14.03 2.92
C ILE A 50 11.97 -13.76 1.50
N GLU A 51 11.57 -14.60 0.56
CA GLU A 51 12.05 -14.52 -0.83
C GLU A 51 11.34 -13.40 -1.59
N ASP A 52 10.08 -13.11 -1.25
CA ASP A 52 9.35 -12.02 -1.91
C ASP A 52 9.88 -10.66 -1.43
N LYS A 53 10.97 -10.23 -2.08
CA LYS A 53 11.49 -8.86 -2.00
C LYS A 53 10.45 -7.84 -2.47
N HIS A 54 9.41 -8.30 -3.16
CA HIS A 54 8.43 -7.51 -3.89
C HIS A 54 7.02 -8.04 -3.65
N ILE A 55 6.29 -7.39 -2.75
CA ILE A 55 4.88 -7.67 -2.47
C ILE A 55 4.06 -6.64 -3.23
N LEU A 56 3.23 -7.09 -4.16
CA LEU A 56 2.28 -6.26 -4.91
C LEU A 56 0.87 -6.52 -4.40
N ASN A 57 0.18 -5.45 -3.98
CA ASN A 57 -1.22 -5.52 -3.56
C ASN A 57 -2.08 -4.56 -4.39
N LEU A 58 -3.27 -5.01 -4.79
CA LEU A 58 -4.28 -4.20 -5.44
C LEU A 58 -5.35 -3.82 -4.43
N ASN A 59 -5.67 -2.53 -4.35
CA ASN A 59 -6.65 -1.98 -3.43
C ASN A 59 -7.74 -1.23 -4.19
N CYS A 60 -8.99 -1.45 -3.83
CA CYS A 60 -10.10 -0.55 -4.15
C CYS A 60 -10.10 0.62 -3.17
N LEU A 61 -10.41 1.82 -3.65
CA LEU A 61 -10.48 3.06 -2.88
C LEU A 61 -11.87 3.68 -2.99
N THR A 62 -12.39 4.17 -1.89
CA THR A 62 -13.60 5.01 -1.87
C THR A 62 -13.49 6.08 -0.79
N GLY A 63 -14.06 7.25 -1.01
CA GLY A 63 -13.96 8.32 -0.02
C GLY A 63 -14.58 9.64 -0.43
N ILE A 64 -14.22 10.67 0.33
CA ILE A 64 -14.65 12.05 0.15
C ILE A 64 -13.42 12.91 -0.06
N LYS A 65 -13.52 13.81 -1.03
CA LYS A 65 -12.54 14.83 -1.34
C LYS A 65 -13.11 16.21 -1.04
N LEU A 66 -12.36 16.98 -0.29
CA LEU A 66 -12.60 18.39 -0.06
C LEU A 66 -11.55 19.20 -0.83
N SER A 67 -11.95 20.27 -1.49
CA SER A 67 -11.03 21.20 -2.14
C SER A 67 -11.45 22.64 -1.93
N SER A 68 -10.50 23.49 -1.55
CA SER A 68 -10.68 24.92 -1.47
C SER A 68 -9.65 25.62 -2.36
N PRO A 69 -10.08 26.28 -3.45
CA PRO A 69 -9.22 27.22 -4.14
C PRO A 69 -8.83 28.34 -3.16
N THR A 70 -7.53 28.62 -3.02
CA THR A 70 -7.06 29.67 -2.09
C THR A 70 -6.60 30.90 -2.85
N TYR A 71 -5.83 30.74 -3.94
CA TYR A 71 -5.29 31.88 -4.68
C TYR A 71 -5.01 31.56 -6.16
N LYS A 72 -5.71 32.24 -7.08
CA LYS A 72 -5.61 32.11 -8.55
C LYS A 72 -5.63 30.66 -9.05
N HIS A 73 -4.45 30.03 -9.09
CA HIS A 73 -4.23 28.66 -9.55
C HIS A 73 -3.97 27.68 -8.42
N PHE A 74 -3.69 28.15 -7.21
CA PHE A 74 -3.39 27.33 -6.05
C PHE A 74 -4.62 27.09 -5.17
N GLY A 75 -4.63 25.95 -4.52
CA GLY A 75 -5.64 25.59 -3.53
C GLY A 75 -5.18 24.45 -2.63
N LEU A 76 -5.97 24.19 -1.60
CA LEU A 76 -5.76 23.08 -0.69
C LEU A 76 -6.80 22.00 -0.95
N ALA A 77 -6.39 20.75 -0.84
CA ALA A 77 -7.30 19.62 -0.91
C ALA A 77 -7.04 18.63 0.22
N ALA A 78 -8.12 18.10 0.77
CA ALA A 78 -8.12 16.99 1.71
C ALA A 78 -8.85 15.81 1.08
N ASP A 79 -8.37 14.60 1.31
CA ASP A 79 -8.95 13.36 0.78
C ASP A 79 -8.98 12.36 1.92
N ALA A 80 -10.17 11.88 2.26
CA ALA A 80 -10.40 10.95 3.37
C ALA A 80 -11.25 9.78 2.87
N GLY A 81 -10.88 8.56 3.22
CA GLY A 81 -11.62 7.42 2.73
C GLY A 81 -11.13 6.08 3.25
N PHE A 82 -11.69 5.04 2.64
CA PHE A 82 -11.40 3.65 2.92
C PHE A 82 -10.75 2.98 1.72
N SER A 83 -9.90 2.01 2.01
CA SER A 83 -9.26 1.14 1.05
C SER A 83 -9.38 -0.31 1.48
N PHE A 84 -9.54 -1.22 0.53
CA PHE A 84 -9.57 -2.65 0.81
C PHE A 84 -9.07 -3.46 -0.38
N GLU A 85 -8.53 -4.65 -0.11
CA GLU A 85 -8.14 -5.63 -1.13
C GLU A 85 -9.40 -6.33 -1.68
N PRO A 86 -9.74 -6.19 -2.98
CA PRO A 86 -10.92 -6.85 -3.55
C PRO A 86 -10.74 -8.37 -3.67
N ILE A 87 -9.50 -8.84 -3.78
CA ILE A 87 -9.14 -10.26 -3.86
C ILE A 87 -8.26 -10.60 -2.64
N PRO A 88 -8.77 -11.29 -1.63
CA PRO A 88 -8.05 -11.62 -0.39
C PRO A 88 -7.15 -12.87 -0.54
N PHE A 89 -6.40 -12.96 -1.63
CA PHE A 89 -5.44 -14.04 -1.88
C PHE A 89 -4.11 -13.45 -2.34
N ASN A 90 -3.04 -13.81 -1.63
CA ASN A 90 -1.67 -13.52 -2.03
C ASN A 90 -0.81 -14.77 -1.90
N SER A 91 0.19 -14.89 -2.77
CA SER A 91 1.28 -15.84 -2.58
C SER A 91 2.31 -15.26 -1.61
N GLY A 92 2.85 -16.09 -0.74
CA GLY A 92 4.04 -15.79 0.04
C GLY A 92 5.09 -16.87 -0.20
N SER A 93 6.33 -16.47 -0.51
CA SER A 93 7.45 -17.40 -0.68
C SER A 93 8.51 -17.19 0.40
N VAL A 94 9.03 -18.31 0.91
CA VAL A 94 10.13 -18.32 1.87
C VAL A 94 11.16 -19.32 1.40
N GLU A 95 12.41 -18.88 1.35
CA GLU A 95 13.58 -19.72 1.11
C GLU A 95 14.08 -20.24 2.45
N SER A 96 14.22 -21.54 2.61
CA SER A 96 14.93 -22.14 3.73
C SER A 96 16.36 -22.49 3.30
N ARG A 97 17.35 -22.10 4.09
CA ARG A 97 18.77 -22.43 3.89
C ARG A 97 19.29 -23.21 5.09
N ASN A 98 19.98 -24.32 4.83
CA ASN A 98 20.76 -25.00 5.85
C ASN A 98 22.14 -24.32 5.97
N VAL A 99 22.49 -23.85 7.16
CA VAL A 99 23.72 -23.08 7.43
C VAL A 99 24.98 -23.95 7.38
N VAL A 100 24.83 -25.27 7.59
CA VAL A 100 25.95 -26.23 7.61
C VAL A 100 26.23 -26.79 6.21
N THR A 101 25.19 -27.16 5.47
CA THR A 101 25.34 -27.77 4.14
C THR A 101 25.23 -26.77 2.99
N ASN A 102 24.81 -25.53 3.25
CA ASN A 102 24.42 -24.54 2.25
C ASN A 102 23.33 -25.01 1.26
N GLU A 103 22.53 -26.01 1.64
CA GLU A 103 21.38 -26.41 0.83
C GLU A 103 20.28 -25.35 0.91
N GLU A 104 19.82 -24.89 -0.26
CA GLU A 104 18.71 -23.96 -0.41
C GLU A 104 17.45 -24.69 -0.89
N LYS A 105 16.31 -24.42 -0.25
CA LYS A 105 15.00 -24.94 -0.65
C LYS A 105 13.97 -23.83 -0.59
N VAL A 106 13.38 -23.52 -1.74
CA VAL A 106 12.28 -22.56 -1.84
C VAL A 106 10.96 -23.25 -1.52
N LYS A 107 10.17 -22.66 -0.63
CA LYS A 107 8.80 -23.08 -0.32
C LYS A 107 7.86 -21.90 -0.53
N SER A 108 7.06 -21.98 -1.58
CA SER A 108 5.96 -21.03 -1.84
C SER A 108 4.65 -21.57 -1.31
N LYS A 109 3.82 -20.68 -0.74
CA LYS A 109 2.49 -21.02 -0.26
C LYS A 109 1.51 -19.91 -0.58
N THR A 110 0.43 -20.25 -1.27
CA THR A 110 -0.71 -19.36 -1.44
C THR A 110 -1.50 -19.28 -0.14
N VAL A 111 -1.73 -18.07 0.35
CA VAL A 111 -2.44 -17.84 1.61
C VAL A 111 -3.64 -16.94 1.37
N PHE A 112 -4.77 -17.33 1.93
CA PHE A 112 -5.93 -16.48 2.02
C PHE A 112 -5.64 -15.35 3.02
N THR A 113 -5.43 -14.14 2.52
CA THR A 113 -5.01 -12.97 3.30
C THR A 113 -6.14 -12.37 4.14
N ARG A 114 -7.39 -12.78 3.86
CA ARG A 114 -8.63 -12.19 4.41
C ARG A 114 -8.79 -10.72 4.01
N PHE A 115 -9.93 -10.14 4.35
CA PHE A 115 -10.21 -8.73 4.14
C PHE A 115 -9.24 -7.84 4.96
N ASN A 116 -8.55 -6.92 4.28
CA ASN A 116 -7.58 -5.97 4.85
C ASN A 116 -8.11 -4.52 4.70
N PRO A 117 -9.13 -4.12 5.48
CA PRO A 117 -9.66 -2.77 5.40
C PRO A 117 -8.68 -1.78 6.02
N ALA A 118 -8.51 -0.66 5.35
CA ALA A 118 -7.71 0.45 5.84
C ALA A 118 -8.42 1.78 5.57
N TYR A 119 -8.05 2.79 6.33
CA TYR A 119 -8.40 4.17 6.07
C TYR A 119 -7.20 4.90 5.47
N TYR A 120 -7.49 6.00 4.78
CA TYR A 120 -6.48 6.96 4.38
C TYR A 120 -6.97 8.38 4.64
N LEU A 121 -6.06 9.25 5.07
CA LEU A 121 -6.27 10.68 5.21
C LEU A 121 -5.11 11.41 4.56
N GLN A 122 -5.38 12.29 3.60
CA GLN A 122 -4.38 12.98 2.81
C GLN A 122 -4.67 14.48 2.80
N LEU A 123 -3.62 15.28 2.88
CA LEU A 123 -3.63 16.73 2.72
C LEU A 123 -2.66 17.12 1.61
N SER A 124 -3.08 18.02 0.75
CA SER A 124 -2.27 18.45 -0.40
C SER A 124 -2.46 19.92 -0.74
N LEU A 125 -1.38 20.51 -1.23
CA LEU A 125 -1.39 21.74 -2.00
C LEU A 125 -1.52 21.36 -3.47
N PHE A 126 -2.46 21.99 -4.18
CA PHE A 126 -2.61 21.80 -5.61
C PHE A 126 -2.42 23.08 -6.39
N TYR A 127 -1.91 22.93 -7.61
CA TYR A 127 -1.86 23.94 -8.66
C TYR A 127 -2.73 23.48 -9.82
N ARG A 128 -3.64 24.33 -10.28
CA ARG A 128 -4.59 24.09 -11.36
C ARG A 128 -4.34 25.08 -12.50
N LYS A 129 -3.93 24.55 -13.65
CA LYS A 129 -3.89 25.29 -14.91
C LYS A 129 -5.14 24.96 -15.72
N LYS A 130 -5.93 25.99 -16.05
CA LYS A 130 -7.01 25.86 -17.04
C LYS A 130 -6.39 25.83 -18.43
N THR A 131 -6.78 24.89 -19.28
CA THR A 131 -6.47 24.90 -20.71
C THR A 131 -7.66 25.46 -21.48
N ASP A 132 -7.39 25.98 -22.69
CA ASP A 132 -8.40 26.63 -23.53
C ASP A 132 -9.56 25.70 -23.93
N THR A 133 -9.37 24.38 -23.83
CA THR A 133 -10.34 23.33 -24.17
C THR A 133 -11.31 22.97 -23.03
N HIS A 134 -11.59 23.86 -22.07
CA HIS A 134 -12.37 23.60 -20.84
C HIS A 134 -11.82 22.50 -19.93
N GLN A 135 -10.67 21.91 -20.27
CA GLN A 135 -9.97 20.94 -19.44
C GLN A 135 -9.13 21.68 -18.38
N SER A 136 -8.94 21.06 -17.22
CA SER A 136 -8.09 21.61 -16.18
C SER A 136 -7.09 20.56 -15.72
N CYS A 137 -5.81 20.80 -15.98
CA CYS A 137 -4.74 19.98 -15.46
C CYS A 137 -4.41 20.45 -14.04
N GLN A 138 -4.34 19.51 -13.11
CA GLN A 138 -4.04 19.78 -11.71
C GLN A 138 -2.86 18.93 -11.24
N LEU A 139 -1.82 19.60 -10.77
CA LEU A 139 -0.70 18.99 -10.04
C LEU A 139 -0.95 19.17 -8.55
N ALA A 140 -0.77 18.12 -7.75
CA ALA A 140 -0.87 18.20 -6.30
C ALA A 140 0.30 17.50 -5.64
N ILE A 141 0.87 18.14 -4.62
CA ILE A 141 1.86 17.57 -3.72
C ILE A 141 1.27 17.53 -2.31
N GLY A 142 1.51 16.43 -1.60
CA GLY A 142 0.91 16.27 -0.30
C GLY A 142 1.51 15.17 0.53
N MET A 143 0.95 15.06 1.72
CA MET A 143 1.25 14.03 2.69
C MET A 143 -0.04 13.37 3.16
N GLY A 144 0.08 12.17 3.69
CA GLY A 144 -1.07 11.48 4.27
C GLY A 144 -0.69 10.37 5.20
N VAL A 145 -1.69 9.87 5.91
CA VAL A 145 -1.60 8.74 6.83
C VAL A 145 -2.54 7.64 6.40
N THR A 146 -2.13 6.40 6.58
CA THR A 146 -2.96 5.21 6.36
C THR A 146 -2.58 4.13 7.36
N ASN A 147 -3.52 3.28 7.76
CA ASN A 147 -3.21 2.07 8.54
C ASN A 147 -3.11 0.82 7.67
N TYR A 148 -2.99 0.97 6.35
CA TYR A 148 -2.88 -0.16 5.44
C TYR A 148 -1.62 -0.98 5.74
N ASN A 149 -1.81 -2.28 5.97
CA ASN A 149 -0.73 -3.22 6.22
C ASN A 149 -0.44 -4.04 4.96
N PRO A 150 0.64 -3.75 4.21
CA PRO A 150 0.96 -4.50 3.01
C PRO A 150 1.50 -5.91 3.30
N TYR A 151 1.84 -6.19 4.57
CA TYR A 151 2.45 -7.45 5.02
C TYR A 151 1.43 -8.42 5.65
N ASN A 152 0.13 -8.17 5.46
CA ASN A 152 -0.95 -8.97 6.04
C ASN A 152 -0.87 -10.46 5.62
N THR A 153 -0.38 -10.77 4.42
CA THR A 153 -0.11 -12.16 3.97
C THR A 153 0.83 -12.89 4.92
N TYR A 154 2.00 -12.31 5.18
CA TYR A 154 3.04 -12.89 6.03
C TYR A 154 2.59 -13.11 7.45
N TYR A 155 1.74 -12.22 7.97
CA TYR A 155 1.16 -12.40 9.29
C TYR A 155 0.29 -13.67 9.41
N ARG A 156 -0.26 -14.15 8.30
CA ARG A 156 -1.18 -15.30 8.27
C ARG A 156 -0.54 -16.57 7.72
N THR A 157 0.66 -16.47 7.17
CA THR A 157 1.39 -17.60 6.60
C THR A 157 1.95 -18.51 7.71
N THR A 158 1.84 -19.82 7.50
CA THR A 158 2.49 -20.85 8.31
C THR A 158 3.28 -21.77 7.39
N ILE A 159 4.58 -21.92 7.64
CA ILE A 159 5.52 -22.75 6.88
C ILE A 159 6.21 -23.69 7.87
N ASP A 160 6.23 -24.99 7.57
CA ASP A 160 6.83 -26.01 8.43
C ASP A 160 6.34 -25.97 9.89
N GLY A 161 5.06 -25.63 10.09
CA GLY A 161 4.45 -25.47 11.42
C GLY A 161 4.77 -24.13 12.12
N ILE A 162 5.66 -23.32 11.56
CA ILE A 162 6.10 -22.03 12.11
C ILE A 162 5.18 -20.92 11.60
N ARG A 163 4.58 -20.18 12.53
CA ARG A 163 3.76 -19.00 12.23
C ARG A 163 4.66 -17.79 12.09
N LEU A 164 4.76 -17.24 10.89
CA LEU A 164 5.70 -16.14 10.60
C LEU A 164 5.42 -14.89 11.47
N LYS A 165 4.15 -14.64 11.84
CA LYS A 165 3.78 -13.52 12.73
C LYS A 165 4.38 -13.56 14.13
N ASP A 166 4.71 -14.75 14.64
CA ASP A 166 5.18 -14.90 16.03
C ASP A 166 6.68 -14.54 16.13
N HIS A 167 7.34 -14.41 14.99
CA HIS A 167 8.78 -14.17 14.90
C HIS A 167 9.17 -12.93 14.10
N PHE A 168 8.31 -12.46 13.19
CA PHE A 168 8.47 -11.14 12.63
C PHE A 168 7.66 -10.13 13.43
N GLU A 169 8.33 -9.14 14.03
CA GLU A 169 7.69 -7.91 14.49
C GLU A 169 7.13 -7.12 13.30
N LEU A 170 6.02 -7.59 12.74
CA LEU A 170 5.22 -6.96 11.69
C LEU A 170 4.00 -6.36 12.38
N SER A 171 4.22 -5.24 13.08
CA SER A 171 3.15 -4.55 13.79
C SER A 171 2.09 -4.05 12.81
N THR A 172 0.88 -4.62 12.89
CA THR A 172 -0.24 -4.34 11.99
C THR A 172 -1.01 -3.06 12.36
N SER A 173 -0.71 -2.45 13.50
CA SER A 173 -1.46 -1.32 14.08
C SER A 173 -0.80 0.05 13.93
N LYS A 174 0.39 0.14 13.32
CA LYS A 174 1.11 1.42 13.20
C LYS A 174 0.65 2.17 11.95
N PRO A 175 0.31 3.46 12.05
CA PRO A 175 0.00 4.27 10.87
C PRO A 175 1.27 4.43 10.01
N ALA A 176 1.11 4.19 8.70
CA ALA A 176 2.08 4.51 7.68
C ALA A 176 1.90 5.96 7.20
N TYR A 177 3.01 6.66 7.00
CA TYR A 177 3.04 8.01 6.43
C TYR A 177 3.36 7.93 4.95
N THR A 178 2.71 8.77 4.15
CA THR A 178 2.86 8.81 2.70
C THR A 178 3.19 10.21 2.26
N LEU A 179 4.14 10.34 1.33
CA LEU A 179 4.35 11.53 0.52
C LEU A 179 3.89 11.20 -0.89
N PHE A 180 3.21 12.13 -1.55
CA PHE A 180 2.71 11.88 -2.90
C PHE A 180 2.80 13.10 -3.80
N LEU A 181 2.96 12.80 -5.09
CA LEU A 181 2.75 13.70 -6.20
C LEU A 181 1.60 13.14 -7.03
N ARG A 182 0.60 13.94 -7.35
CA ARG A 182 -0.59 13.53 -8.11
C ARG A 182 -0.80 14.47 -9.28
N LEU A 183 -1.00 13.89 -10.46
CA LEU A 183 -1.49 14.59 -11.64
C LEU A 183 -2.96 14.22 -11.85
N SER A 184 -3.80 15.17 -12.25
CA SER A 184 -5.24 14.96 -12.45
C SER A 184 -5.74 15.81 -13.61
N GLY A 185 -6.80 15.34 -14.29
CA GLY A 185 -7.40 16.05 -15.43
C GLY A 185 -6.72 15.76 -16.78
N LEU A 186 -5.99 14.64 -16.89
CA LEU A 186 -5.58 14.08 -18.18
C LEU A 186 -6.75 13.23 -18.70
N ASN A 187 -7.49 13.73 -19.68
CA ASN A 187 -8.36 12.89 -20.49
C ASN A 187 -7.50 12.32 -21.63
N PHE A 188 -7.44 10.99 -21.74
CA PHE A 188 -6.92 10.29 -22.91
C PHE A 188 -8.07 9.95 -23.85
#